data_AF-A0A0R2PYV0-F1
#
_entry.id   AF-A0A0R2PYV0-F1
#
_cell.length_a   1.000
_cell.length_b   1.000
_cell.length_c   1.000
_cell.angle_alpha   90.00
_cell.angle_beta   90.00
_cell.angle_gamma   90.00
#
_symmetry.space_group_name_H-M   'P 1'
#
loop_
_entity.id
_entity.type
_entity.pdbx_description
1 polymer ?
#
loop_
_entity_poly.entity_id
_entity_poly.type
_entity_poly.pdbx_seq_one_letter_code
_entity_poly.pdbx_strand_id
1 'polypeptide(L)'
;MSRFLYELIGLGAGVMFILALKGLSHPRTARRGNLLGAAGATIATITVFFYSSDGQLPLNNLGWILGAIAFGLIIGVPAARRVQMTAMPQLVALFNGVGGGAAALVAIVEYLKLGQSASTTVVIATVFTVIVGSTSFSGSIVTFLKLQELMTTRPVVFAGGRFVIAGTLLATLGCAGWVVTSLGTTPLLVLAGLSIAFGILFVLPVGGADVPIVISLLNAFTGLTVAAGGYVLDSTLLIIAGTLVGASGTILTRLMAEAMGRSLFGTLFGAFTAKPQDNSGAGEDRPVKSGSADDVAILLNYARRVVIVPGFGLAVAQAQHTVRELADLLSAKGIDVAYGIHPVAGRMPGHMNVLLAEANVPYEQLSEMDEVNPTFPQTDVALIIGANDVVNPAAKTTPGCPIYGMPILDVSQAGNVIFLKRSMR
;
A
#
# COMPACT_ATOMS: atom_id res chain seq x y z
N MET A 1 -35.17 -6.14 -13.75
CA MET A 1 -35.35 -5.95 -12.28
C MET A 1 -35.79 -4.51 -12.02
N SER A 2 -36.67 -4.25 -11.05
CA SER A 2 -37.09 -2.87 -10.74
C SER A 2 -35.93 -2.04 -10.16
N ARG A 3 -35.95 -0.71 -10.38
CA ARG A 3 -34.94 0.21 -9.82
C ARG A 3 -34.81 0.09 -8.30
N PHE A 4 -35.95 -0.03 -7.60
CA PHE A 4 -35.98 -0.24 -6.15
C PHE A 4 -35.21 -1.49 -5.72
N LEU A 5 -35.41 -2.63 -6.39
CA LEU A 5 -34.72 -3.86 -6.04
C LEU A 5 -33.22 -3.78 -6.35
N TYR A 6 -32.84 -3.11 -7.45
CA TYR A 6 -31.44 -2.84 -7.78
C TYR A 6 -30.74 -2.00 -6.71
N GLU A 7 -31.35 -0.89 -6.30
CA GLU A 7 -30.82 0.01 -5.27
C GLU A 7 -30.75 -0.70 -3.91
N LEU A 8 -31.75 -1.51 -3.56
CA LEU A 8 -31.77 -2.28 -2.31
C LEU A 8 -30.65 -3.33 -2.27
N ILE A 9 -30.43 -4.06 -3.37
CA ILE A 9 -29.31 -5.02 -3.47
C ILE A 9 -27.97 -4.27 -3.43
N GLY A 10 -27.87 -3.12 -4.10
CA GLY A 10 -26.70 -2.25 -4.04
C GLY A 10 -26.40 -1.78 -2.62
N LEU A 11 -27.42 -1.36 -1.86
CA LEU A 11 -27.27 -1.01 -0.44
C LEU A 11 -26.79 -2.21 0.38
N GLY A 12 -27.35 -3.40 0.14
CA GLY A 12 -26.91 -4.65 0.77
C GLY A 12 -25.43 -4.93 0.50
N ALA A 13 -24.98 -4.81 -0.74
CA ALA A 13 -23.57 -4.94 -1.11
C ALA A 13 -22.68 -3.88 -0.43
N GLY A 14 -23.15 -2.64 -0.32
CA GLY A 14 -22.49 -1.56 0.41
C GLY A 14 -22.30 -1.90 1.90
N VAL A 15 -23.33 -2.44 2.55
CA VAL A 15 -23.24 -2.93 3.94
C VAL A 15 -22.22 -4.07 4.06
N MET A 16 -22.19 -4.99 3.09
CA MET A 16 -21.20 -6.07 3.07
C MET A 16 -19.76 -5.54 2.98
N PHE A 17 -19.52 -4.47 2.22
CA PHE A 17 -18.19 -3.83 2.16
C PHE A 17 -17.79 -3.17 3.50
N ILE A 18 -18.73 -2.53 4.20
CA ILE A 18 -18.48 -1.98 5.54
C ILE A 18 -18.13 -3.11 6.52
N LEU A 19 -18.91 -4.19 6.51
CA LEU A 19 -18.67 -5.36 7.36
C LEU A 19 -17.37 -6.09 6.98
N ALA A 20 -16.99 -6.06 5.71
CA ALA A 20 -15.71 -6.61 5.25
C ALA A 20 -14.54 -5.86 5.89
N LEU A 21 -14.51 -4.52 5.82
CA LEU A 21 -13.47 -3.70 6.44
C LEU A 21 -13.44 -3.88 7.97
N LYS A 22 -14.61 -3.91 8.61
CA LYS A 22 -14.70 -4.20 10.06
C LYS A 22 -14.20 -5.61 10.41
N GLY A 23 -14.47 -6.59 9.55
CA GLY A 23 -13.97 -7.94 9.75
C GLY A 23 -12.46 -8.04 9.60
N LEU A 24 -11.88 -7.26 8.68
CA LEU A 24 -10.43 -7.20 8.41
C LEU A 24 -9.63 -6.51 9.51
N SER A 25 -10.25 -5.73 10.40
CA SER A 25 -9.53 -5.04 11.48
C SER A 25 -9.06 -5.99 12.61
N HIS A 26 -9.53 -7.24 12.65
CA HIS A 26 -9.15 -8.22 13.66
C HIS A 26 -8.80 -9.59 13.04
N PRO A 27 -7.68 -10.23 13.44
CA PRO A 27 -7.24 -11.51 12.86
C PRO A 27 -8.31 -12.61 12.93
N ARG A 28 -9.03 -12.72 14.04
CA ARG A 28 -10.08 -13.74 14.24
C ARG A 28 -11.25 -13.61 13.24
N THR A 29 -11.57 -12.40 12.82
CA THR A 29 -12.68 -12.12 11.89
C THR A 29 -12.22 -11.88 10.46
N ALA A 30 -10.91 -11.73 10.21
CA ALA A 30 -10.35 -11.33 8.92
C ALA A 30 -10.82 -12.22 7.76
N ARG A 31 -10.83 -13.54 7.94
CA ARG A 31 -11.30 -14.48 6.92
C ARG A 31 -12.78 -14.28 6.58
N ARG A 32 -13.63 -14.09 7.59
CA ARG A 32 -15.07 -13.82 7.38
C ARG A 32 -15.28 -12.45 6.72
N GLY A 33 -14.52 -11.43 7.14
CA GLY A 33 -14.54 -10.11 6.52
C GLY A 33 -14.20 -10.17 5.03
N ASN A 34 -13.12 -10.87 4.66
CA ASN A 34 -12.73 -11.04 3.26
C ASN A 34 -13.81 -11.76 2.43
N LEU A 35 -14.42 -12.83 2.98
CA LEU A 35 -15.51 -13.55 2.31
C LEU A 35 -16.75 -12.67 2.11
N LEU A 36 -17.10 -11.84 3.09
CA LEU A 36 -18.19 -10.86 2.95
C LEU A 36 -17.89 -9.84 1.86
N GLY A 37 -16.66 -9.33 1.78
CA GLY A 37 -16.24 -8.42 0.72
C GLY A 37 -16.35 -9.06 -0.67
N ALA A 38 -15.85 -10.29 -0.81
CA ALA A 38 -15.93 -11.04 -2.06
C ALA A 38 -17.38 -11.33 -2.48
N ALA A 39 -18.24 -11.72 -1.53
CA ALA A 39 -19.65 -11.93 -1.79
C ALA A 39 -20.37 -10.63 -2.18
N GLY A 40 -20.08 -9.52 -1.50
CA GLY A 40 -20.65 -8.20 -1.82
C GLY A 40 -20.26 -7.74 -3.24
N ALA A 41 -18.99 -7.89 -3.61
CA ALA A 41 -18.52 -7.58 -4.97
C ALA A 41 -19.18 -8.48 -6.02
N THR A 42 -19.30 -9.78 -5.74
CA THR A 42 -19.95 -10.74 -6.65
C THR A 42 -21.43 -10.38 -6.86
N ILE A 43 -22.16 -10.10 -5.78
CA ILE A 43 -23.57 -9.68 -5.83
C ILE A 43 -23.69 -8.38 -6.64
N ALA A 44 -22.88 -7.37 -6.33
CA ALA A 44 -22.87 -6.10 -7.06
C ALA A 44 -22.67 -6.29 -8.57
N THR A 45 -21.66 -7.08 -8.96
CA THR A 45 -21.37 -7.34 -10.38
C THR A 45 -22.50 -8.09 -11.08
N ILE A 46 -23.04 -9.15 -10.46
CA ILE A 46 -24.12 -9.95 -11.05
C ILE A 46 -25.41 -9.13 -11.20
N THR A 47 -25.70 -8.28 -10.20
CA THR A 47 -26.94 -7.48 -10.17
C THR A 47 -27.07 -6.53 -11.36
N VAL A 48 -25.95 -6.03 -11.88
CA VAL A 48 -25.92 -5.16 -13.08
C VAL A 48 -26.47 -5.89 -14.32
N PHE A 49 -26.27 -7.21 -14.46
CA PHE A 49 -26.79 -7.97 -15.60
C PHE A 49 -28.32 -8.11 -15.62
N PHE A 50 -28.96 -7.89 -14.48
CA PHE A 50 -30.42 -8.02 -14.34
C PHE A 50 -31.13 -6.66 -14.24
N TYR A 51 -30.38 -5.56 -14.22
CA TYR A 51 -30.92 -4.21 -14.23
C TYR A 51 -31.45 -3.85 -15.62
N SER A 52 -32.74 -3.53 -15.73
CA SER A 52 -33.36 -3.11 -17.00
C SER A 52 -34.09 -1.79 -16.75
N SER A 53 -33.75 -0.78 -17.54
CA SER A 53 -34.48 0.49 -17.62
C SER A 53 -35.38 0.45 -18.85
N ASP A 54 -36.63 0.86 -18.70
CA ASP A 54 -37.56 1.14 -19.81
C ASP A 54 -37.82 0.00 -20.80
N GLY A 55 -37.91 -1.24 -20.30
CA GLY A 55 -38.38 -2.39 -21.09
C GLY A 55 -37.41 -2.91 -22.16
N GLN A 56 -36.20 -2.36 -22.24
CA GLN A 56 -35.12 -2.88 -23.09
C GLN A 56 -34.35 -4.00 -22.38
N LEU A 57 -33.67 -4.85 -23.18
CA LEU A 57 -32.73 -5.84 -22.66
C LEU A 57 -31.71 -5.16 -21.73
N PRO A 58 -31.37 -5.79 -20.58
CA PRO A 58 -30.62 -5.15 -19.51
C PRO A 58 -29.22 -4.66 -19.92
N LEU A 59 -28.60 -5.31 -20.91
CA LEU A 59 -27.28 -4.95 -21.42
C LEU A 59 -27.20 -5.22 -22.94
N ASN A 60 -26.67 -4.24 -23.67
CA ASN A 60 -26.21 -4.45 -25.04
C ASN A 60 -24.79 -5.03 -25.02
N ASN A 61 -24.38 -5.72 -26.09
CA ASN A 61 -23.01 -6.24 -26.25
C ASN A 61 -22.55 -7.28 -25.21
N LEU A 62 -23.47 -8.14 -24.73
CA LEU A 62 -23.17 -9.19 -23.74
C LEU A 62 -21.92 -10.02 -24.06
N GLY A 63 -21.69 -10.39 -25.32
CA GLY A 63 -20.50 -11.14 -25.74
C GLY A 63 -19.19 -10.40 -25.44
N TRP A 64 -19.14 -9.09 -25.68
CA TRP A 64 -17.97 -8.26 -25.38
C TRP A 64 -17.77 -8.08 -23.87
N ILE A 65 -18.85 -7.89 -23.12
CA ILE A 65 -18.81 -7.76 -21.66
C ILE A 65 -18.27 -9.05 -21.03
N LEU A 66 -18.86 -10.20 -21.38
CA LEU A 66 -18.43 -11.50 -20.86
C LEU A 66 -17.01 -11.85 -21.32
N GLY A 67 -16.64 -11.52 -22.57
CA GLY A 67 -15.29 -11.70 -23.08
C GLY A 67 -14.25 -10.90 -22.30
N ALA A 68 -14.53 -9.63 -21.99
CA ALA A 68 -13.65 -8.79 -21.19
C ALA A 68 -13.50 -9.28 -19.73
N ILE A 69 -14.61 -9.72 -19.11
CA ILE A 69 -14.59 -10.34 -17.78
C ILE A 69 -13.76 -11.62 -17.80
N ALA A 70 -13.98 -12.49 -18.79
CA ALA A 70 -13.24 -13.74 -18.94
C ALA A 70 -11.74 -13.48 -19.12
N PHE A 71 -11.36 -12.51 -19.96
CA PHE A 71 -9.97 -12.11 -20.14
C PHE A 71 -9.34 -11.60 -18.82
N GLY A 72 -10.06 -10.76 -18.08
CA GLY A 72 -9.63 -10.29 -16.77
C GLY A 72 -9.43 -11.42 -15.77
N LEU A 73 -10.32 -12.42 -15.74
CA LEU A 73 -10.20 -13.59 -14.87
C LEU A 73 -9.03 -14.50 -15.28
N ILE A 74 -8.84 -14.72 -16.59
CA ILE A 74 -7.75 -15.56 -17.13
C ILE A 74 -6.38 -14.97 -16.79
N ILE A 75 -6.23 -13.65 -16.76
CA ILE A 75 -4.96 -13.00 -16.41
C ILE A 75 -4.83 -12.82 -14.90
N GLY A 76 -5.87 -12.30 -14.25
CA GLY A 76 -5.83 -11.88 -12.85
C GLY A 76 -5.74 -13.03 -11.87
N VAL A 77 -6.50 -14.12 -12.07
CA VAL A 77 -6.54 -15.24 -11.12
C VAL A 77 -5.21 -16.00 -11.09
N PRO A 78 -4.59 -16.38 -12.22
CA PRO A 78 -3.29 -17.02 -12.19
C PRO A 78 -2.18 -16.12 -11.63
N ALA A 79 -2.19 -14.82 -11.99
CA ALA A 79 -1.21 -13.87 -11.46
C ALA A 79 -1.31 -13.75 -9.93
N ALA A 80 -2.52 -13.63 -9.39
CA ALA A 80 -2.75 -13.55 -7.94
C ALA A 80 -2.40 -14.85 -7.19
N ARG A 81 -2.58 -16.02 -7.82
CA ARG A 81 -2.28 -17.33 -7.18
C ARG A 81 -0.80 -17.73 -7.25
N ARG A 82 -0.04 -17.19 -8.19
CA ARG A 82 1.37 -17.57 -8.42
C ARG A 82 2.38 -16.57 -7.86
N VAL A 83 1.94 -15.38 -7.42
CA VAL A 83 2.86 -14.39 -6.86
C VAL A 83 3.41 -14.89 -5.51
N GLN A 84 4.70 -14.69 -5.27
CA GLN A 84 5.32 -14.98 -3.99
C GLN A 84 4.90 -13.93 -2.95
N MET A 85 4.81 -14.29 -1.67
CA MET A 85 4.38 -13.37 -0.61
C MET A 85 5.31 -12.16 -0.44
N THR A 86 6.61 -12.32 -0.74
CA THR A 86 7.60 -11.23 -0.78
C THR A 86 7.35 -10.21 -1.88
N ALA A 87 6.68 -10.62 -2.96
CA ALA A 87 6.34 -9.84 -4.13
C ALA A 87 4.92 -9.22 -4.05
N MET A 88 4.18 -9.43 -2.96
CA MET A 88 2.84 -8.86 -2.78
C MET A 88 2.75 -7.33 -2.97
N PRO A 89 3.72 -6.50 -2.53
CA PRO A 89 3.63 -5.04 -2.69
C PRO A 89 3.46 -4.61 -4.16
N GLN A 90 4.15 -5.25 -5.09
CA GLN A 90 4.08 -4.86 -6.50
C GLN A 90 2.77 -5.31 -7.16
N LEU A 91 2.20 -6.44 -6.74
CA LEU A 91 0.90 -6.89 -7.24
C LEU A 91 -0.21 -5.93 -6.77
N VAL A 92 -0.15 -5.49 -5.50
CA VAL A 92 -1.09 -4.50 -4.95
C VAL A 92 -1.00 -3.18 -5.72
N ALA A 93 0.20 -2.69 -6.01
CA ALA A 93 0.39 -1.50 -6.82
C ALA A 93 -0.25 -1.65 -8.20
N LEU A 94 0.03 -2.76 -8.91
CA LEU A 94 -0.49 -2.99 -10.26
C LEU A 94 -2.04 -3.06 -10.29
N PHE A 95 -2.64 -3.82 -9.37
CA PHE A 95 -4.10 -3.95 -9.29
C PHE A 95 -4.79 -2.64 -8.92
N ASN A 96 -4.19 -1.86 -8.00
CA ASN A 96 -4.69 -0.52 -7.70
C ASN A 96 -4.68 0.39 -8.94
N GLY A 97 -3.57 0.37 -9.69
CA GLY A 97 -3.43 1.15 -10.91
C GLY A 97 -4.52 0.84 -11.93
N VAL A 98 -4.74 -0.44 -12.22
CA VAL A 98 -5.78 -0.89 -13.16
C VAL A 98 -7.18 -0.42 -12.72
N GLY A 99 -7.48 -0.44 -11.41
CA GLY A 99 -8.73 0.10 -10.88
C GLY A 99 -8.92 1.60 -11.14
N GLY A 100 -7.88 2.41 -10.90
CA GLY A 100 -7.91 3.84 -11.20
C GLY A 100 -8.07 4.15 -12.69
N GLY A 101 -7.36 3.39 -13.53
CA GLY A 101 -7.45 3.50 -14.99
C GLY A 101 -8.83 3.12 -15.52
N ALA A 102 -9.43 2.04 -14.99
CA ALA A 102 -10.79 1.63 -15.35
C ALA A 102 -11.83 2.71 -15.01
N ALA A 103 -11.75 3.32 -13.82
CA ALA A 103 -12.65 4.40 -13.42
C ALA A 103 -12.49 5.65 -14.31
N ALA A 104 -11.25 6.02 -14.67
CA ALA A 104 -11.00 7.11 -15.61
C ALA A 104 -11.58 6.83 -17.01
N LEU A 105 -11.39 5.62 -17.54
CA LEU A 105 -11.95 5.22 -18.84
C LEU A 105 -13.48 5.24 -18.84
N VAL A 106 -14.10 4.73 -17.78
CA VAL A 106 -15.57 4.74 -17.64
C VAL A 106 -16.10 6.17 -17.59
N ALA A 107 -15.45 7.07 -16.84
CA ALA A 107 -15.82 8.48 -16.82
C ALA A 107 -15.69 9.17 -18.18
N ILE A 108 -14.62 8.86 -18.94
CA ILE A 108 -14.46 9.38 -20.31
C ILE A 108 -15.59 8.91 -21.20
N VAL A 109 -15.91 7.62 -21.19
CA VAL A 109 -16.98 7.06 -22.02
C VAL A 109 -18.34 7.66 -21.67
N GLU A 110 -18.68 7.78 -20.39
CA GLU A 110 -19.98 8.35 -19.98
C GLU A 110 -20.08 9.84 -20.32
N TYR A 111 -18.99 10.60 -20.16
CA TYR A 111 -18.95 12.00 -20.58
C TYR A 111 -19.19 12.17 -22.08
N LEU A 112 -18.56 11.34 -22.91
CA LEU A 112 -18.74 11.39 -24.37
C LEU A 112 -20.16 11.00 -24.79
N LYS A 113 -20.79 10.09 -24.04
CA LYS A 113 -22.18 9.70 -24.24
C LYS A 113 -23.16 10.81 -23.85
N LEU A 114 -22.95 11.48 -22.71
CA LEU A 114 -23.81 12.57 -22.25
C LEU A 114 -23.64 13.83 -23.12
N GLY A 115 -22.43 14.11 -23.60
CA GLY A 115 -22.14 15.29 -24.44
C GLY A 115 -22.65 16.59 -23.79
N GLN A 116 -23.38 17.40 -24.55
CA GLN A 116 -23.93 18.67 -24.06
C GLN A 116 -25.05 18.53 -23.02
N SER A 117 -25.58 17.32 -22.80
CA SER A 117 -26.60 17.07 -21.77
C SER A 117 -26.01 16.82 -20.37
N ALA A 118 -24.68 16.76 -20.24
CA ALA A 118 -24.02 16.55 -18.97
C ALA A 118 -24.25 17.75 -18.03
N SER A 119 -24.73 17.48 -16.81
CA SER A 119 -24.85 18.51 -15.78
C SER A 119 -23.46 18.97 -15.32
N THR A 120 -23.33 20.22 -14.86
CA THR A 120 -22.06 20.75 -14.34
C THR A 120 -21.46 19.87 -13.25
N THR A 121 -22.30 19.30 -12.37
CA THR A 121 -21.87 18.37 -11.32
C THR A 121 -21.22 17.11 -11.90
N VAL A 122 -21.83 16.51 -12.92
CA VAL A 122 -21.30 15.31 -13.60
C VAL A 122 -20.00 15.63 -14.33
N VAL A 123 -19.90 16.81 -14.96
CA VAL A 123 -18.67 17.26 -15.62
C VAL A 123 -17.53 17.44 -14.62
N ILE A 124 -17.78 18.09 -13.47
CA ILE A 124 -16.79 18.26 -12.41
C ILE A 124 -16.36 16.89 -11.86
N ALA A 125 -17.30 16.00 -11.59
CA ALA A 125 -17.01 14.64 -11.12
C ALA A 125 -16.20 13.85 -12.15
N THR A 126 -16.51 13.99 -13.45
CA THR A 126 -15.76 13.38 -14.56
C THR A 126 -14.33 13.88 -14.58
N VAL A 127 -14.15 15.21 -14.56
CA VAL A 127 -12.82 15.85 -14.59
C VAL A 127 -11.97 15.36 -13.40
N PHE A 128 -12.54 15.34 -12.20
CA PHE A 128 -11.85 14.79 -11.03
C PHE A 128 -11.48 13.31 -11.22
N THR A 129 -12.42 12.50 -11.69
CA THR A 129 -12.23 11.06 -11.92
C THR A 129 -11.11 10.79 -12.94
N VAL A 130 -11.07 11.56 -14.02
CA VAL A 130 -10.04 11.42 -15.07
C VAL A 130 -8.67 11.83 -14.54
N ILE A 131 -8.57 12.95 -13.81
CA ILE A 131 -7.28 13.41 -13.26
C ILE A 131 -6.72 12.40 -12.27
N VAL A 132 -7.50 12.10 -11.24
CA VAL A 132 -7.05 11.27 -10.12
C VAL A 132 -6.90 9.82 -10.54
N GLY A 133 -7.81 9.29 -11.36
CA GLY A 133 -7.75 7.92 -11.88
C GLY A 133 -6.57 7.69 -12.81
N SER A 134 -6.31 8.61 -13.75
CA SER A 134 -5.16 8.50 -14.66
C SER A 134 -3.83 8.67 -13.94
N THR A 135 -3.77 9.58 -12.96
CA THR A 135 -2.61 9.77 -12.09
C THR A 135 -2.34 8.52 -11.24
N SER A 136 -3.39 7.92 -10.68
CA SER A 136 -3.28 6.67 -9.92
C SER A 136 -2.80 5.51 -10.80
N PHE A 137 -3.34 5.38 -12.02
CA PHE A 137 -2.94 4.37 -12.99
C PHE A 137 -1.45 4.47 -13.32
N SER A 138 -1.00 5.62 -13.83
CA SER A 138 0.39 5.77 -14.28
C SER A 138 1.37 5.78 -13.11
N GLY A 139 1.03 6.41 -11.99
CA GLY A 139 1.84 6.37 -10.77
C GLY A 139 2.00 4.95 -10.22
N SER A 140 0.93 4.14 -10.25
CA SER A 140 0.97 2.75 -9.80
C SER A 140 1.84 1.87 -10.70
N ILE A 141 1.85 2.12 -12.01
CA ILE A 141 2.78 1.46 -12.94
C ILE A 141 4.23 1.80 -12.60
N VAL A 142 4.55 3.08 -12.38
CA VAL A 142 5.92 3.50 -11.99
C VAL A 142 6.33 2.84 -10.68
N THR A 143 5.42 2.79 -9.71
CA THR A 143 5.63 2.09 -8.43
C THR A 143 5.90 0.59 -8.63
N PHE A 144 5.12 -0.08 -9.46
CA PHE A 144 5.34 -1.49 -9.82
C PHE A 144 6.73 -1.69 -10.44
N LEU A 145 7.13 -0.85 -11.40
CA LEU A 145 8.44 -0.94 -12.06
C LEU A 145 9.60 -0.76 -11.06
N LYS A 146 9.46 0.15 -10.07
CA LYS A 146 10.46 0.31 -9.00
C LYS A 146 10.56 -0.93 -8.11
N LEU A 147 9.42 -1.51 -7.70
CA LEU A 147 9.40 -2.66 -6.80
C LEU A 147 9.90 -3.94 -7.45
N GLN A 148 9.62 -4.11 -8.74
CA GLN A 148 10.14 -5.19 -9.57
C GLN A 148 11.60 -4.99 -9.97
N GLU A 149 12.22 -3.86 -9.58
CA GLU A 149 13.60 -3.53 -9.92
C GLU A 149 13.85 -3.47 -11.44
N LEU A 150 12.78 -3.34 -12.24
CA LEU A 150 12.80 -3.04 -13.68
C LEU A 150 13.17 -1.57 -13.94
N MET A 151 13.00 -0.73 -12.91
CA MET A 151 13.48 0.64 -12.85
C MET A 151 14.26 0.84 -11.54
N THR A 152 15.16 1.83 -11.52
CA THR A 152 15.93 2.18 -10.31
C THR A 152 15.01 2.46 -9.13
N THR A 153 15.36 1.88 -7.97
CA THR A 153 14.70 2.13 -6.69
C THR A 153 15.11 3.46 -6.08
N ARG A 154 16.17 4.11 -6.59
CA ARG A 154 16.59 5.43 -6.10
C ARG A 154 15.64 6.53 -6.60
N PRO A 155 15.47 7.62 -5.85
CA PRO A 155 14.81 8.83 -6.34
C PRO A 155 15.35 9.25 -7.72
N VAL A 156 14.48 9.37 -8.71
CA VAL A 156 14.83 9.89 -10.04
C VAL A 156 14.50 11.38 -10.05
N VAL A 157 15.54 12.20 -9.93
CA VAL A 157 15.45 13.66 -9.97
C VAL A 157 16.25 14.19 -11.16
N PHE A 158 15.73 15.22 -11.83
CA PHE A 158 16.37 15.88 -12.96
C PHE A 158 16.37 17.40 -12.76
N ALA A 159 17.27 18.09 -13.46
CA ALA A 159 17.41 19.54 -13.37
C ALA A 159 16.08 20.24 -13.72
N GLY A 160 15.57 21.07 -12.80
CA GLY A 160 14.28 21.74 -12.96
C GLY A 160 13.05 20.86 -12.72
N GLY A 161 13.20 19.61 -12.27
CA GLY A 161 12.10 18.66 -12.11
C GLY A 161 10.93 19.17 -11.26
N ARG A 162 11.18 19.94 -10.19
CA ARG A 162 10.13 20.59 -9.40
C ARG A 162 9.24 21.53 -10.22
N PHE A 163 9.83 22.27 -11.16
CA PHE A 163 9.12 23.23 -11.99
C PHE A 163 8.35 22.50 -13.09
N VAL A 164 8.91 21.42 -13.63
CA VAL A 164 8.20 20.57 -14.60
C VAL A 164 7.00 19.91 -13.94
N ILE A 165 7.15 19.28 -12.77
CA ILE A 165 6.03 18.67 -12.03
C ILE A 165 4.95 19.70 -11.71
N ALA A 166 5.34 20.86 -11.17
CA ALA A 166 4.40 21.94 -10.86
C ALA A 166 3.72 22.49 -12.12
N GLY A 167 4.47 22.66 -13.21
CA GLY A 167 3.96 23.12 -14.50
C GLY A 167 2.98 22.13 -15.11
N THR A 168 3.27 20.83 -15.07
CA THR A 168 2.35 19.77 -15.52
C THR A 168 1.08 19.74 -14.67
N LEU A 169 1.18 19.92 -13.35
CA LEU A 169 0.01 20.02 -12.47
C LEU A 169 -0.85 21.23 -12.83
N LEU A 170 -0.25 22.41 -12.98
CA LEU A 170 -0.95 23.63 -13.37
C LEU A 170 -1.58 23.50 -14.76
N ALA A 171 -0.89 22.89 -15.72
CA ALA A 171 -1.43 22.62 -17.05
C ALA A 171 -2.62 21.65 -16.98
N THR A 172 -2.55 20.63 -16.12
CA THR A 172 -3.65 19.68 -15.88
C THR A 172 -4.87 20.40 -15.30
N LEU A 173 -4.68 21.25 -14.29
CA LEU A 173 -5.77 22.05 -13.69
C LEU A 173 -6.33 23.11 -14.64
N GLY A 174 -5.50 23.73 -15.47
CA GLY A 174 -5.95 24.65 -16.53
C GLY A 174 -6.79 23.94 -17.58
N CYS A 175 -6.34 22.75 -18.03
CA CYS A 175 -7.07 21.90 -18.95
C CYS A 175 -8.39 21.40 -18.34
N ALA A 176 -8.43 21.14 -17.02
CA ALA A 176 -9.64 20.81 -16.30
C ALA A 176 -10.70 21.91 -16.41
N GLY A 177 -10.32 23.18 -16.23
CA GLY A 177 -11.20 24.33 -16.46
C GLY A 177 -11.66 24.45 -17.91
N TRP A 178 -10.78 24.11 -18.86
CA TRP A 178 -11.14 24.07 -20.29
C TRP A 178 -12.19 23.01 -20.60
N VAL A 179 -12.11 21.81 -20.01
CA VAL A 179 -13.13 20.76 -20.15
C VAL A 179 -14.49 21.23 -19.64
N VAL A 180 -14.52 21.87 -18.45
CA VAL A 180 -15.76 22.36 -17.82
C VAL A 180 -16.45 23.42 -18.68
N THR A 181 -15.68 24.28 -19.35
CA THR A 181 -16.21 25.42 -20.12
C THR A 181 -16.58 25.07 -21.57
N SER A 182 -15.78 24.22 -22.22
CA SER A 182 -15.96 23.92 -23.65
C SER A 182 -16.78 22.68 -23.95
N LEU A 183 -16.97 21.79 -22.96
CA LEU A 183 -17.67 20.51 -23.10
C LEU A 183 -17.16 19.62 -24.26
N GLY A 184 -15.89 19.78 -24.64
CA GLY A 184 -15.29 19.13 -25.80
C GLY A 184 -14.55 17.83 -25.50
N THR A 185 -14.59 16.89 -26.44
CA THR A 185 -13.82 15.63 -26.41
C THR A 185 -12.30 15.86 -26.39
N THR A 186 -11.80 16.79 -27.21
CA THR A 186 -10.36 17.09 -27.29
C THR A 186 -9.78 17.58 -25.96
N PRO A 187 -10.37 18.58 -25.27
CA PRO A 187 -9.97 18.96 -23.92
C PRO A 187 -9.88 17.78 -22.95
N LEU A 188 -10.85 16.86 -22.99
CA LEU A 188 -10.88 15.72 -22.09
C LEU A 188 -9.74 14.72 -22.35
N LEU A 189 -9.45 14.44 -23.62
CA LEU A 189 -8.34 13.54 -23.98
C LEU A 189 -6.98 14.16 -23.66
N VAL A 190 -6.82 15.47 -23.86
CA VAL A 190 -5.63 16.22 -23.44
C VAL A 190 -5.48 16.16 -21.92
N LEU A 191 -6.58 16.34 -21.17
CA LEU A 191 -6.59 16.22 -19.72
C LEU A 191 -6.13 14.83 -19.27
N ALA A 192 -6.63 13.76 -19.90
CA ALA A 192 -6.22 12.40 -19.59
C ALA A 192 -4.71 12.20 -19.85
N GLY A 193 -4.20 12.64 -21.00
CA GLY A 193 -2.78 12.57 -21.34
C GLY A 193 -1.88 13.32 -20.35
N LEU A 194 -2.27 14.55 -19.99
CA LEU A 194 -1.56 15.35 -18.97
C LEU A 194 -1.58 14.69 -17.60
N SER A 195 -2.71 14.06 -17.23
CA SER A 195 -2.85 13.37 -15.95
C SER A 195 -2.01 12.09 -15.88
N ILE A 196 -1.90 11.34 -16.98
CA ILE A 196 -0.96 10.22 -17.10
C ILE A 196 0.48 10.71 -16.92
N ALA A 197 0.87 11.77 -17.64
CA ALA A 197 2.20 12.35 -17.53
C ALA A 197 2.49 12.84 -16.10
N PHE A 198 1.51 13.49 -15.47
CA PHE A 198 1.62 13.94 -14.09
C PHE A 198 1.83 12.76 -13.13
N GLY A 199 1.06 11.67 -13.23
CA GLY A 199 1.24 10.51 -12.36
C GLY A 199 2.61 9.83 -12.50
N ILE A 200 3.20 9.83 -13.70
CA ILE A 200 4.59 9.38 -13.89
C ILE A 200 5.55 10.30 -13.14
N LEU A 201 5.48 11.60 -13.43
CA LEU A 201 6.36 12.61 -12.84
C LEU A 201 6.21 12.73 -11.32
N PHE A 202 5.02 12.45 -10.80
CA PHE A 202 4.69 12.49 -9.37
C PHE A 202 5.39 11.39 -8.58
N VAL A 203 5.55 10.19 -9.15
CA VAL A 203 6.14 9.01 -8.46
C VAL A 203 7.64 8.85 -8.71
N LEU A 204 8.16 9.38 -9.82
CA LEU A 204 9.60 9.35 -10.15
C LEU A 204 10.55 9.81 -9.03
N PRO A 205 10.31 10.93 -8.33
CA PRO A 205 11.22 11.41 -7.28
C PRO A 205 11.15 10.61 -5.98
N VAL A 206 10.21 9.67 -5.84
CA VAL A 206 10.04 8.93 -4.58
C VAL A 206 11.06 7.79 -4.47
N GLY A 207 11.75 7.67 -3.34
CA GLY A 207 12.73 6.60 -3.12
C GLY A 207 12.08 5.25 -2.79
N GLY A 208 12.82 4.16 -3.00
CA GLY A 208 12.36 2.78 -2.79
C GLY A 208 11.88 2.51 -1.36
N ALA A 209 12.50 3.14 -0.37
CA ALA A 209 12.08 3.06 1.03
C ALA A 209 10.69 3.67 1.27
N ASP A 210 10.34 4.70 0.49
CA ASP A 210 9.09 5.48 0.60
C ASP A 210 7.96 4.95 -0.29
N VAL A 211 8.27 4.00 -1.18
CA VAL A 211 7.30 3.38 -2.08
C VAL A 211 6.05 2.82 -1.35
N PRO A 212 6.14 2.19 -0.16
CA PRO A 212 4.95 1.73 0.55
C PRO A 212 3.94 2.86 0.82
N ILE A 213 4.41 4.05 1.20
CA ILE A 213 3.54 5.22 1.44
C ILE A 213 2.86 5.63 0.14
N VAL A 214 3.59 5.60 -0.99
CA VAL A 214 3.01 5.90 -2.32
C VAL A 214 1.94 4.90 -2.71
N ILE A 215 2.14 3.59 -2.48
CA ILE A 215 1.11 2.58 -2.77
C ILE A 215 -0.19 2.92 -2.02
N SER A 216 -0.08 3.23 -0.73
CA SER A 216 -1.24 3.58 0.10
C SER A 216 -1.91 4.87 -0.37
N LEU A 217 -1.13 5.89 -0.74
CA LEU A 217 -1.64 7.16 -1.26
C LEU A 217 -2.40 6.97 -2.58
N LEU A 218 -1.81 6.23 -3.52
CA LEU A 218 -2.45 5.94 -4.80
C LEU A 218 -3.69 5.06 -4.61
N ASN A 219 -3.73 4.21 -3.59
CA ASN A 219 -4.94 3.46 -3.22
C ASN A 219 -6.05 4.38 -2.71
N ALA A 220 -5.72 5.40 -1.92
CA ALA A 220 -6.68 6.43 -1.52
C ALA A 220 -7.23 7.20 -2.74
N PHE A 221 -6.35 7.55 -3.69
CA PHE A 221 -6.73 8.20 -4.95
C PHE A 221 -7.69 7.36 -5.77
N THR A 222 -7.43 6.06 -5.92
CA THR A 222 -8.36 5.14 -6.60
C THR A 222 -9.72 5.09 -5.91
N GLY A 223 -9.76 5.02 -4.57
CA GLY A 223 -11.02 5.05 -3.83
C GLY A 223 -11.83 6.33 -4.07
N LEU A 224 -11.19 7.50 -3.97
CA LEU A 224 -11.81 8.79 -4.26
C LEU A 224 -12.29 8.90 -5.72
N THR A 225 -11.52 8.35 -6.66
CA THR A 225 -11.87 8.29 -8.08
C THR A 225 -13.13 7.45 -8.29
N VAL A 226 -13.24 6.29 -7.65
CA VAL A 226 -14.43 5.43 -7.72
C VAL A 226 -15.65 6.12 -7.10
N ALA A 227 -15.47 6.85 -6.00
CA ALA A 227 -16.55 7.62 -5.38
C ALA A 227 -17.06 8.72 -6.31
N ALA A 228 -16.15 9.47 -6.96
CA ALA A 228 -16.50 10.48 -7.95
C ALA A 228 -17.19 9.86 -9.18
N GLY A 229 -16.71 8.71 -9.66
CA GLY A 229 -17.37 7.92 -10.71
C GLY A 229 -18.78 7.48 -10.33
N GLY A 230 -19.07 7.30 -9.05
CA GLY A 230 -20.43 7.07 -8.54
C GLY A 230 -21.38 8.23 -8.82
N TYR A 231 -20.92 9.49 -8.77
CA TYR A 231 -21.73 10.64 -9.20
C TYR A 231 -21.88 10.72 -10.71
N VAL A 232 -20.89 10.25 -11.48
CA VAL A 232 -20.96 10.20 -12.95
C VAL A 232 -21.99 9.18 -13.42
N LEU A 233 -22.12 8.05 -12.70
CA LEU A 233 -22.99 6.93 -13.06
C LEU A 233 -24.31 6.84 -12.26
N ASP A 234 -24.61 7.84 -11.42
CA ASP A 234 -25.75 7.82 -10.48
C ASP A 234 -25.81 6.52 -9.65
N SER A 235 -24.65 6.08 -9.13
CA SER A 235 -24.50 4.82 -8.41
C SER A 235 -24.10 5.03 -6.95
N THR A 236 -25.07 4.90 -6.04
CA THR A 236 -24.85 4.95 -4.60
C THR A 236 -23.84 3.91 -4.11
N LEU A 237 -23.82 2.73 -4.73
CA LEU A 237 -22.87 1.66 -4.39
C LEU A 237 -21.42 2.10 -4.61
N LEU A 238 -21.11 2.72 -5.74
CA LEU A 238 -19.76 3.20 -6.04
C LEU A 238 -19.36 4.36 -5.10
N ILE A 239 -20.32 5.22 -4.73
CA ILE A 239 -20.09 6.28 -3.73
C ILE A 239 -19.71 5.65 -2.39
N ILE A 240 -20.47 4.67 -1.89
CA ILE A 240 -20.19 3.99 -0.62
C ILE A 240 -18.83 3.27 -0.68
N ALA A 241 -18.62 2.41 -1.68
CA ALA A 241 -17.39 1.63 -1.79
C ALA A 241 -16.14 2.53 -1.97
N GLY A 242 -16.21 3.53 -2.85
CA GLY A 242 -15.12 4.44 -3.13
C GLY A 242 -14.75 5.31 -1.93
N THR A 243 -15.74 5.87 -1.22
CA THR A 243 -15.47 6.71 -0.04
C THR A 243 -14.85 5.91 1.10
N LEU A 244 -15.29 4.67 1.33
CA LEU A 244 -14.70 3.76 2.33
C LEU A 244 -13.22 3.47 2.03
N VAL A 245 -12.91 3.13 0.77
CA VAL A 245 -11.52 2.85 0.36
C VAL A 245 -10.67 4.12 0.40
N GLY A 246 -11.20 5.25 -0.07
CA GLY A 246 -10.50 6.54 -0.07
C GLY A 246 -10.15 7.02 1.34
N ALA A 247 -11.12 6.95 2.27
CA ALA A 247 -10.92 7.33 3.67
C ALA A 247 -9.92 6.39 4.36
N SER A 248 -10.12 5.07 4.24
CA SER A 248 -9.22 4.08 4.84
C SER A 248 -7.79 4.22 4.29
N GLY A 249 -7.63 4.42 2.98
CA GLY A 249 -6.34 4.61 2.35
C GLY A 249 -5.66 5.89 2.83
N THR A 250 -6.40 6.99 2.99
CA THR A 250 -5.84 8.26 3.50
C THR A 250 -5.34 8.12 4.93
N ILE A 251 -6.13 7.47 5.80
CA ILE A 251 -5.75 7.20 7.19
C ILE A 251 -4.50 6.30 7.24
N LEU A 252 -4.51 5.19 6.48
CA LEU A 252 -3.37 4.27 6.41
C LEU A 252 -2.10 4.99 5.94
N THR A 253 -2.22 5.82 4.90
CA THR A 253 -1.08 6.58 4.37
C THR A 253 -0.46 7.48 5.44
N ARG A 254 -1.28 8.16 6.24
CA ARG A 254 -0.80 9.00 7.35
C ARG A 254 -0.12 8.17 8.43
N LEU A 255 -0.74 7.07 8.87
CA LEU A 255 -0.19 6.20 9.90
C LEU A 255 1.15 5.59 9.47
N MET A 256 1.28 5.21 8.19
CA MET A 256 2.53 4.72 7.63
C MET A 256 3.62 5.80 7.61
N ALA A 257 3.29 7.02 7.18
CA ALA A 257 4.26 8.12 7.14
C ALA A 257 4.78 8.45 8.55
N GLU A 258 3.87 8.51 9.53
CA GLU A 258 4.18 8.73 10.94
C GLU A 258 5.06 7.60 11.51
N ALA A 259 4.72 6.34 11.24
CA ALA A 259 5.52 5.19 11.66
C ALA A 259 6.90 5.12 10.99
N MET A 260 7.07 5.76 9.82
CA MET A 260 8.36 5.93 9.15
C MET A 260 9.13 7.18 9.59
N GLY A 261 8.60 7.97 10.52
CA GLY A 261 9.21 9.23 10.98
C GLY A 261 9.30 10.31 9.88
N ARG A 262 8.47 10.20 8.83
CA ARG A 262 8.52 11.09 7.65
C ARG A 262 7.18 11.79 7.47
N SER A 263 7.21 13.06 7.07
CA SER A 263 5.99 13.74 6.63
C SER A 263 5.64 13.31 5.21
N LEU A 264 4.34 13.26 4.89
CA LEU A 264 3.83 13.00 3.53
C LEU A 264 4.49 13.89 2.47
N PHE A 265 4.68 15.17 2.80
CA PHE A 265 5.35 16.12 1.91
C PHE A 265 6.85 15.78 1.73
N GLY A 266 7.54 15.39 2.81
CA GLY A 266 8.92 14.94 2.78
C GLY A 266 9.10 13.66 1.95
N THR A 267 8.17 12.72 2.04
CA THR A 267 8.16 11.48 1.24
C THR A 267 8.02 11.77 -0.26
N LEU A 268 7.16 12.71 -0.65
CA LEU A 268 6.87 13.00 -2.07
C LEU A 268 7.89 13.95 -2.71
N PHE A 269 8.39 14.94 -1.95
CA PHE A 269 9.20 16.03 -2.49
C PHE A 269 10.57 16.18 -1.82
N GLY A 270 10.88 15.38 -0.80
CA GLY A 270 12.12 15.46 -0.04
C GLY A 270 13.38 15.29 -0.89
N ALA A 271 13.31 14.51 -1.97
CA ALA A 271 14.42 14.33 -2.91
C ALA A 271 14.84 15.64 -3.61
N PHE A 272 13.94 16.62 -3.74
CA PHE A 272 14.27 17.95 -4.31
C PHE A 272 14.85 18.91 -3.28
N THR A 273 14.64 18.66 -1.99
CA THR A 273 15.11 19.50 -0.88
C THR A 273 16.29 18.89 -0.14
N ALA A 274 16.69 17.67 -0.50
CA ALA A 274 17.86 17.00 0.05
C ALA A 274 19.10 17.85 -0.25
N LYS A 275 19.58 18.58 0.76
CA LYS A 275 20.92 19.15 0.72
C LYS A 275 21.92 17.99 0.76
N PRO A 276 23.09 18.10 0.12
CA PRO A 276 24.18 17.17 0.38
C PRO A 276 24.38 17.14 1.89
N GLN A 277 24.11 16.00 2.52
CA GLN A 277 24.57 15.80 3.88
C GLN A 277 26.09 15.75 3.79
N ASP A 278 26.75 16.69 4.45
CA ASP A 278 28.13 16.46 4.85
C ASP A 278 28.11 15.17 5.67
N ASN A 279 28.71 14.12 5.12
CA ASN A 279 29.07 12.91 5.86
C ASN A 279 30.22 13.26 6.83
N SER A 280 30.03 14.30 7.65
CA SER A 280 30.93 14.69 8.74
C SER A 280 30.59 13.96 10.04
N GLY A 281 29.81 12.89 9.97
CA GLY A 281 29.90 11.85 10.98
C GLY A 281 31.22 11.15 10.76
N ALA A 282 32.26 11.55 11.50
CA ALA A 282 33.43 10.72 11.67
C ALA A 282 32.93 9.29 11.88
N GLY A 283 33.32 8.37 11.00
CA GLY A 283 33.09 6.97 11.22
C GLY A 283 33.79 6.63 12.52
N GLU A 284 33.08 6.68 13.64
CA GLU A 284 33.57 6.09 14.86
C GLU A 284 33.66 4.61 14.52
N ASP A 285 34.90 4.18 14.32
CA ASP A 285 35.29 2.79 14.17
C ASP A 285 35.06 2.11 15.53
N ARG A 286 33.78 1.98 15.90
CA ARG A 286 33.39 1.34 17.15
C ARG A 286 33.68 -0.14 16.97
N PRO A 287 34.44 -0.77 17.88
CA PRO A 287 34.78 -2.17 17.76
C PRO A 287 33.49 -2.99 17.76
N VAL A 288 33.26 -3.76 16.68
CA VAL A 288 32.10 -4.64 16.62
C VAL A 288 32.48 -6.03 17.14
N LYS A 289 31.66 -6.56 18.05
CA LYS A 289 31.80 -7.91 18.56
C LYS A 289 31.14 -8.88 17.58
N SER A 290 31.94 -9.75 16.99
CA SER A 290 31.45 -10.85 16.15
C SER A 290 31.48 -12.14 16.97
N GLY A 291 30.46 -12.97 16.83
CA GLY A 291 30.35 -14.28 17.49
C GLY A 291 29.99 -15.36 16.47
N SER A 292 30.27 -16.62 16.82
CA SER A 292 29.87 -17.77 16.01
C SER A 292 28.41 -18.16 16.27
N ALA A 293 27.82 -18.98 15.40
CA ALA A 293 26.47 -19.51 15.61
C ALA A 293 26.38 -20.35 16.89
N ASP A 294 27.46 -21.06 17.25
CA ASP A 294 27.53 -21.87 18.47
C ASP A 294 27.49 -21.00 19.73
N ASP A 295 28.18 -19.85 19.72
CA ASP A 295 28.15 -18.89 20.84
C ASP A 295 26.73 -18.33 21.06
N VAL A 296 26.04 -18.01 19.95
CA VAL A 296 24.65 -17.53 19.98
C VAL A 296 23.72 -18.62 20.50
N ALA A 297 23.90 -19.87 20.09
CA ALA A 297 23.10 -20.99 20.57
C ALA A 297 23.27 -21.22 22.09
N ILE A 298 24.49 -21.07 22.61
CA ILE A 298 24.76 -21.14 24.05
C ILE A 298 24.03 -20.03 24.79
N LEU A 299 24.13 -18.78 24.31
CA LEU A 299 23.43 -17.64 24.92
C LEU A 299 21.92 -17.85 24.94
N LEU A 300 21.34 -18.31 23.83
CA LEU A 300 19.91 -18.58 23.73
C LEU A 300 19.47 -19.70 24.67
N ASN A 301 20.29 -20.73 24.90
CA ASN A 301 19.94 -21.86 25.75
C ASN A 301 19.88 -21.50 27.25
N TYR A 302 20.50 -20.41 27.67
CA TYR A 302 20.44 -19.89 29.05
C TYR A 302 19.49 -18.70 29.23
N ALA A 303 18.90 -18.20 28.14
CA ALA A 303 17.93 -17.11 28.19
C ALA A 303 16.60 -17.58 28.80
N ARG A 304 15.91 -16.69 29.51
CA ARG A 304 14.53 -16.88 29.97
C ARG A 304 13.55 -16.22 29.02
N ARG A 305 13.92 -15.09 28.43
CA ARG A 305 13.11 -14.37 27.45
C ARG A 305 13.93 -13.95 26.23
N VAL A 306 13.42 -14.29 25.05
CA VAL A 306 14.03 -13.96 23.75
C VAL A 306 13.04 -13.20 22.90
N VAL A 307 13.44 -12.03 22.40
CA VAL A 307 12.64 -11.25 21.45
C VAL A 307 13.30 -11.30 20.08
N ILE A 308 12.60 -11.86 19.10
CA ILE A 308 13.04 -11.91 17.70
C ILE A 308 12.51 -10.68 16.98
N VAL A 309 13.39 -9.90 16.37
CA VAL A 309 13.04 -8.70 15.59
C VAL A 309 13.31 -8.96 14.11
N PRO A 310 12.28 -9.35 13.34
CA PRO A 310 12.41 -9.64 11.92
C PRO A 310 12.43 -8.34 11.09
N GLY A 311 13.31 -8.31 10.09
CA GLY A 311 13.35 -7.25 9.08
C GLY A 311 13.25 -7.78 7.66
N PHE A 312 13.34 -6.90 6.67
CA PHE A 312 13.23 -7.27 5.26
C PHE A 312 14.30 -8.30 4.83
N GLY A 313 15.47 -8.33 5.48
CA GLY A 313 16.50 -9.33 5.18
C GLY A 313 16.06 -10.77 5.46
N LEU A 314 15.19 -11.01 6.45
CA LEU A 314 14.59 -12.32 6.71
C LEU A 314 13.73 -12.78 5.53
N ALA A 315 12.93 -11.87 4.97
CA ALA A 315 12.08 -12.13 3.82
C ALA A 315 12.91 -12.44 2.56
N VAL A 316 13.97 -11.68 2.31
CA VAL A 316 14.87 -11.91 1.15
C VAL A 316 15.58 -13.26 1.27
N ALA A 317 15.97 -13.66 2.48
CA ALA A 317 16.62 -14.95 2.73
C ALA A 317 15.64 -16.13 2.80
N GLN A 318 14.33 -15.89 2.75
CA GLN A 318 13.29 -16.92 2.97
C GLN A 318 13.47 -17.69 4.28
N ALA A 319 13.94 -17.01 5.33
CA ALA A 319 14.31 -17.64 6.59
C ALA A 319 13.15 -17.78 7.59
N GLN A 320 11.92 -17.39 7.22
CA GLN A 320 10.75 -17.40 8.12
C GLN A 320 10.47 -18.78 8.75
N HIS A 321 10.65 -19.87 7.99
CA HIS A 321 10.44 -21.23 8.50
C HIS A 321 11.53 -21.66 9.47
N THR A 322 12.79 -21.32 9.19
CA THR A 322 13.92 -21.62 10.08
C THR A 322 13.83 -20.85 11.40
N VAL A 323 13.40 -19.59 11.33
CA VAL A 323 13.19 -18.77 12.52
C VAL A 323 12.00 -19.29 13.35
N ARG A 324 10.96 -19.82 12.70
CA ARG A 324 9.86 -20.51 13.38
C ARG A 324 10.35 -21.75 14.11
N GLU A 325 11.13 -22.60 13.45
CA GLU A 325 11.71 -23.81 14.04
C GLU A 325 12.60 -23.49 15.24
N LEU A 326 13.42 -22.44 15.14
CA LEU A 326 14.21 -21.94 16.27
C LEU A 326 13.32 -21.51 17.45
N ALA A 327 12.26 -20.74 17.19
CA ALA A 327 11.33 -20.32 18.23
C ALA A 327 10.63 -21.51 18.90
N ASP A 328 10.23 -22.53 18.13
CA ASP A 328 9.62 -23.75 18.66
C ASP A 328 10.60 -24.53 19.57
N LEU A 329 11.88 -24.64 19.17
CA LEU A 329 12.91 -25.28 19.99
C LEU A 329 13.16 -24.53 21.30
N LEU A 330 13.14 -23.20 21.27
CA LEU A 330 13.29 -22.37 22.47
C LEU A 330 12.05 -22.48 23.38
N SER A 331 10.84 -22.38 22.82
CA SER A 331 9.60 -22.54 23.57
C SER A 331 9.46 -23.93 24.20
N ALA A 332 9.92 -24.99 23.52
CA ALA A 332 9.96 -26.35 24.08
C ALA A 332 10.87 -26.48 25.32
N LYS A 333 11.88 -25.60 25.45
CA LYS A 333 12.73 -25.49 26.64
C LYS A 333 12.14 -24.61 27.74
N GLY A 334 10.92 -24.10 27.56
CA GLY A 334 10.26 -23.20 28.50
C GLY A 334 10.73 -21.75 28.42
N ILE A 335 11.41 -21.37 27.33
CA ILE A 335 11.86 -19.99 27.10
C ILE A 335 10.69 -19.19 26.51
N ASP A 336 10.45 -18.00 27.05
CA ASP A 336 9.46 -17.07 26.55
C ASP A 336 9.96 -16.41 25.25
N VAL A 337 9.28 -16.69 24.13
CA VAL A 337 9.67 -16.20 22.81
C VAL A 337 8.57 -15.30 22.24
N ALA A 338 8.95 -14.07 21.94
CA ALA A 338 8.08 -13.10 21.27
C ALA A 338 8.74 -12.57 19.99
N TYR A 339 7.91 -12.22 19.01
CA TYR A 339 8.32 -11.53 17.79
C TYR A 339 7.93 -10.06 17.90
N GLY A 340 8.94 -9.19 17.95
CA GLY A 340 8.73 -7.73 17.96
C GLY A 340 8.57 -7.19 16.54
N ILE A 341 7.36 -6.83 16.16
CA ILE A 341 7.06 -6.36 14.79
C ILE A 341 7.08 -4.83 14.76
N HIS A 342 7.97 -4.27 13.95
CA HIS A 342 7.93 -2.85 13.64
C HIS A 342 6.88 -2.56 12.55
N PRO A 343 6.03 -1.52 12.66
CA PRO A 343 4.94 -1.27 11.72
C PRO A 343 5.36 -1.13 10.25
N VAL A 344 6.60 -0.67 10.03
CA VAL A 344 7.19 -0.44 8.70
C VAL A 344 8.28 -1.44 8.34
N ALA A 345 8.39 -2.56 9.05
CA ALA A 345 9.31 -3.63 8.68
C ALA A 345 8.87 -4.28 7.35
N GLY A 346 9.74 -4.22 6.35
CA GLY A 346 9.52 -4.83 5.03
C GLY A 346 9.30 -3.81 3.91
N ARG A 347 8.56 -4.22 2.87
CA ARG A 347 8.23 -3.39 1.68
C ARG A 347 6.74 -3.04 1.56
N MET A 348 5.91 -3.38 2.55
CA MET A 348 4.51 -2.97 2.65
C MET A 348 4.05 -3.01 4.12
N PRO A 349 2.98 -2.31 4.49
CA PRO A 349 2.36 -2.48 5.81
C PRO A 349 2.01 -3.93 6.07
N GLY A 350 2.33 -4.41 7.28
CA GLY A 350 2.03 -5.78 7.69
C GLY A 350 2.81 -6.86 6.93
N HIS A 351 3.86 -6.51 6.17
CA HIS A 351 4.63 -7.48 5.39
C HIS A 351 5.16 -8.61 6.29
N MET A 352 5.75 -8.28 7.44
CA MET A 352 6.28 -9.29 8.36
C MET A 352 5.17 -10.15 8.98
N ASN A 353 4.03 -9.56 9.36
CA ASN A 353 2.90 -10.32 9.93
C ASN A 353 2.42 -11.39 8.94
N VAL A 354 2.34 -11.04 7.66
CA VAL A 354 1.91 -11.98 6.61
C VAL A 354 2.93 -13.09 6.38
N LEU A 355 4.22 -12.78 6.31
CA LEU A 355 5.28 -13.79 6.11
C LEU A 355 5.42 -14.74 7.31
N LEU A 356 5.27 -14.24 8.53
CA LEU A 356 5.32 -15.07 9.73
C LEU A 356 4.05 -15.92 9.87
N ALA A 357 2.90 -15.41 9.44
CA ALA A 357 1.68 -16.20 9.35
C ALA A 357 1.81 -17.32 8.30
N GLU A 358 2.47 -17.09 7.17
CA GLU A 358 2.81 -18.13 6.18
C GLU A 358 3.71 -19.23 6.81
N ALA A 359 4.64 -18.84 7.69
CA ALA A 359 5.44 -19.78 8.47
C ALA A 359 4.68 -20.43 9.64
N ASN A 360 3.38 -20.20 9.78
CA ASN A 360 2.53 -20.68 10.88
C ASN A 360 3.00 -20.25 12.28
N VAL A 361 3.55 -19.04 12.41
CA VAL A 361 3.82 -18.43 13.72
C VAL A 361 2.48 -18.06 14.39
N PRO A 362 2.23 -18.49 15.65
CA PRO A 362 1.05 -18.10 16.41
C PRO A 362 0.96 -16.59 16.58
N TYR A 363 -0.22 -16.02 16.32
CA TYR A 363 -0.46 -14.58 16.46
C TYR A 363 -0.21 -14.06 17.88
N GLU A 364 -0.34 -14.89 18.91
CA GLU A 364 -0.08 -14.53 20.31
C GLU A 364 1.41 -14.24 20.57
N GLN A 365 2.30 -14.81 19.75
CA GLN A 365 3.73 -14.51 19.80
C GLN A 365 4.09 -13.27 18.97
N LEU A 366 3.18 -12.74 18.15
CA LEU A 366 3.41 -11.54 17.35
C LEU A 366 2.98 -10.31 18.15
N SER A 367 3.95 -9.59 18.70
CA SER A 367 3.73 -8.36 19.46
C SER A 367 4.05 -7.15 18.61
N GLU A 368 3.11 -6.20 18.56
CA GLU A 368 3.35 -4.91 17.90
C GLU A 368 4.37 -4.08 18.71
N MET A 369 5.02 -3.12 18.06
CA MET A 369 6.10 -2.33 18.64
C MET A 369 5.76 -1.70 20.01
N ASP A 370 4.56 -1.13 20.16
CA ASP A 370 4.13 -0.46 21.40
C ASP A 370 3.91 -1.46 22.55
N GLU A 371 3.57 -2.71 22.23
CA GLU A 371 3.35 -3.78 23.21
C GLU A 371 4.67 -4.43 23.64
N VAL A 372 5.61 -4.61 22.71
CA VAL A 372 6.90 -5.26 22.98
C VAL A 372 7.92 -4.32 23.61
N ASN A 373 7.87 -3.02 23.28
CA ASN A 373 8.86 -2.04 23.76
C ASN A 373 9.03 -1.99 25.29
N PRO A 374 7.95 -1.96 26.10
CA PRO A 374 8.05 -1.99 27.57
C PRO A 374 8.71 -3.25 28.14
N THR A 375 8.84 -4.31 27.33
CA THR A 375 9.35 -5.62 27.77
C THR A 375 10.84 -5.82 27.50
N PHE A 376 11.48 -4.95 26.70
CA PHE A 376 12.91 -5.06 26.40
C PHE A 376 13.82 -5.03 27.64
N PRO A 377 13.58 -4.21 28.68
CA PRO A 377 14.39 -4.24 29.90
C PRO A 377 14.38 -5.60 30.63
N GLN A 378 13.39 -6.45 30.37
CA GLN A 378 13.25 -7.79 30.95
C GLN A 378 13.64 -8.90 29.96
N THR A 379 14.15 -8.53 28.79
CA THR A 379 14.52 -9.46 27.72
C THR A 379 16.02 -9.78 27.82
N ASP A 380 16.36 -11.06 27.90
CA ASP A 380 17.76 -11.49 28.03
C ASP A 380 18.51 -11.39 26.69
N VAL A 381 17.84 -11.75 25.60
CA VAL A 381 18.41 -11.73 24.24
C VAL A 381 17.42 -11.15 23.23
N ALA A 382 17.83 -10.09 22.55
CA ALA A 382 17.15 -9.57 21.36
C ALA A 382 17.88 -10.07 20.09
N LEU A 383 17.18 -10.84 19.26
CA LEU A 383 17.71 -11.40 18.02
C LEU A 383 17.19 -10.64 16.81
N ILE A 384 18.04 -9.79 16.21
CA ILE A 384 17.70 -8.92 15.09
C ILE A 384 18.05 -9.65 13.79
N ILE A 385 17.04 -9.96 12.98
CA ILE A 385 17.23 -10.75 11.75
C ILE A 385 16.93 -9.90 10.53
N GLY A 386 17.99 -9.41 9.87
CA GLY A 386 17.83 -8.64 8.64
C GLY A 386 17.12 -7.30 8.80
N ALA A 387 17.18 -6.70 9.99
CA ALA A 387 16.69 -5.36 10.30
C ALA A 387 17.86 -4.42 10.65
N ASN A 388 17.74 -3.12 10.33
CA ASN A 388 18.77 -2.12 10.63
C ASN A 388 18.13 -0.81 11.11
N ASP A 389 17.40 -0.11 10.23
CA ASP A 389 16.83 1.21 10.55
C ASP A 389 15.79 1.17 11.67
N VAL A 390 14.95 0.13 11.70
CA VAL A 390 13.86 -0.04 12.68
C VAL A 390 14.33 -0.32 14.12
N VAL A 391 15.63 -0.53 14.32
CA VAL A 391 16.26 -0.74 15.62
C VAL A 391 17.37 0.28 15.90
N ASN A 392 17.56 1.28 15.03
CA ASN A 392 18.70 2.18 15.09
C ASN A 392 18.48 3.31 16.13
N PRO A 393 19.25 3.35 17.23
CA PRO A 393 19.07 4.35 18.29
C PRO A 393 19.25 5.81 17.83
N ALA A 394 19.97 6.03 16.72
CA ALA A 394 20.18 7.36 16.14
C ALA A 394 18.87 8.10 15.85
N ALA A 395 17.79 7.36 15.57
CA ALA A 395 16.45 7.91 15.38
C ALA A 395 15.96 8.73 16.59
N LYS A 396 16.40 8.41 17.81
CA LYS A 396 16.06 9.12 19.05
C LYS A 396 17.15 10.08 19.51
N THR A 397 18.42 9.70 19.35
CA THR A 397 19.54 10.40 20.00
C THR A 397 20.25 11.42 19.12
N THR A 398 20.09 11.36 17.79
CA THR A 398 20.93 12.11 16.85
C THR A 398 20.10 13.02 15.95
N PRO A 399 19.88 14.29 16.37
CA PRO A 399 19.23 15.29 15.55
C PRO A 399 19.91 15.45 14.19
N GLY A 400 19.12 15.40 13.12
CA GLY A 400 19.63 15.56 11.74
C GLY A 400 20.02 14.26 11.04
N CYS A 401 19.92 13.09 11.68
CA CYS A 401 20.01 11.83 10.95
C CYS A 401 18.75 11.60 10.06
N PRO A 402 18.84 10.87 8.94
CA PRO A 402 17.72 10.70 8.00
C PRO A 402 16.46 10.03 8.56
N ILE A 403 16.59 9.39 9.73
CA ILE A 403 15.53 8.66 10.42
C ILE A 403 15.19 9.30 11.79
N TYR A 404 15.64 10.54 12.03
CA TYR A 404 15.40 11.22 13.30
C TYR A 404 13.89 11.43 13.54
N GLY A 405 13.41 11.02 14.71
CA GLY A 405 11.99 11.05 15.08
C GLY A 405 11.20 9.80 14.67
N MET A 406 11.78 8.86 13.93
CA MET A 406 11.14 7.57 13.65
C MET A 406 11.02 6.77 14.97
N PRO A 407 9.83 6.26 15.32
CA PRO A 407 9.71 5.24 16.36
C PRO A 407 10.60 4.04 16.03
N ILE A 408 11.20 3.42 17.03
CA ILE A 408 12.05 2.23 16.84
C ILE A 408 11.73 1.20 17.92
N LEU A 409 12.12 -0.04 17.66
CA LEU A 409 12.19 -1.07 18.70
C LEU A 409 13.41 -0.81 19.58
N ASP A 410 13.17 -0.67 20.89
CA ASP A 410 14.19 -0.34 21.90
C ASP A 410 15.06 -1.55 22.29
N VAL A 411 15.58 -2.25 21.27
CA VAL A 411 16.38 -3.47 21.44
C VAL A 411 17.66 -3.23 22.26
N SER A 412 18.15 -2.00 22.32
CA SER A 412 19.31 -1.62 23.14
C SER A 412 19.08 -1.75 24.65
N GLN A 413 17.82 -1.87 25.08
CA GLN A 413 17.47 -2.08 26.48
C GLN A 413 17.50 -3.56 26.89
N ALA A 414 17.64 -4.49 25.93
CA ALA A 414 17.79 -5.91 26.21
C ALA A 414 19.19 -6.25 26.74
N GLY A 415 19.31 -7.36 27.47
CA GLY A 415 20.57 -7.80 28.08
C GLY A 415 21.67 -8.06 27.05
N ASN A 416 21.34 -8.77 25.96
CA ASN A 416 22.23 -9.00 24.82
C ASN A 416 21.49 -8.73 23.50
N VAL A 417 22.20 -8.16 22.53
CA VAL A 417 21.65 -7.81 21.22
C VAL A 417 22.48 -8.48 20.13
N ILE A 418 21.85 -9.30 19.30
CA ILE A 418 22.52 -10.12 18.29
C ILE A 418 21.98 -9.74 16.91
N PHE A 419 22.84 -9.28 16.02
CA PHE A 419 22.49 -8.93 14.64
C PHE A 419 22.89 -10.04 13.68
N LEU A 420 21.92 -10.59 12.95
CA LEU A 420 22.15 -11.49 11.82
C LEU A 420 22.10 -10.69 10.51
N LYS A 421 23.28 -10.36 9.97
CA LYS A 421 23.47 -9.62 8.71
C LYS A 421 24.68 -10.14 7.93
N ARG A 422 24.66 -9.96 6.60
CA ARG A 422 25.69 -10.49 5.68
C ARG A 422 27.06 -9.81 5.81
N SER A 423 27.06 -8.51 6.11
CA SER A 423 28.26 -7.69 6.23
C SER A 423 27.94 -6.46 7.07
N MET A 424 28.93 -5.72 7.56
CA MET A 424 28.77 -4.60 8.50
C MET A 424 28.12 -3.33 7.93
N ARG A 425 27.66 -3.38 6.67
CA ARG A 425 27.01 -2.26 5.99
C ARG A 425 25.53 -2.11 6.33
#